data_AF-A0A3M1GG29-F1
#
_entry.id   AF-A0A3M1GG29-F1
#
_cell.length_a   1.000
_cell.length_b   1.000
_cell.length_c   1.000
_cell.angle_alpha   90.00
_cell.angle_beta   90.00
_cell.angle_gamma   90.00
#
_symmetry.space_group_name_H-M   'P 1'
#
loop_
_entity.id
_entity.type
_entity.pdbx_description
1 polymer ?
#
loop_
_entity_poly.entity_id
_entity_poly.type
_entity_poly.pdbx_seq_one_letter_code
_entity_poly.pdbx_strand_id
1 'polypeptide(L)'
;TDIRFISPNAFSYGSSDGIRLNIEALEILLKGIRGILGRDGRIFFGTFPSEVRPEHVRPETLELIKRYCDNDNIVIGAQSGSERVLKALRRGHAVEDVKRAVRLCKDYGIKVNVDFIFGLPEETEKDQMDTVKLMQEVVEYGARVHAHYFMPLPGTPLQDAMASPLSDKLLQAIKGLLPTGRLFGQWAKQREFTEKLLKRRSQYVSETAD
;
A
#
# COMPACT_ATOMS: atom_id res chain seq x y z
N THR A 1 -8.47 21.28 -13.63
CA THR A 1 -8.05 19.94 -14.10
C THR A 1 -7.38 19.20 -12.98
N ASP A 2 -7.73 17.92 -12.78
CA ASP A 2 -7.10 17.07 -11.77
C ASP A 2 -6.05 16.18 -12.42
N ILE A 3 -4.83 16.18 -11.89
CA ILE A 3 -3.77 15.24 -12.26
C ILE A 3 -3.55 14.28 -11.11
N ARG A 4 -3.66 12.98 -11.38
CA ARG A 4 -3.31 11.91 -10.43
C ARG A 4 -2.17 11.09 -10.98
N PHE A 5 -1.10 10.97 -10.22
CA PHE A 5 0.05 10.15 -10.59
C PHE A 5 -0.22 8.69 -10.27
N ILE A 6 0.03 7.81 -11.24
CA ILE A 6 0.00 6.37 -11.06
C ILE A 6 1.45 5.89 -10.99
N SER A 7 1.85 5.38 -9.82
CA SER A 7 3.20 4.86 -9.57
C SER A 7 3.14 3.83 -8.45
N PRO A 8 3.95 2.76 -8.49
CA PRO A 8 4.08 1.85 -7.35
C PRO A 8 4.78 2.51 -6.16
N ASN A 9 5.48 3.62 -6.36
CA ASN A 9 6.13 4.38 -5.29
C ASN A 9 6.39 5.82 -5.76
N ALA A 10 5.51 6.74 -5.37
CA ALA A 10 5.54 8.10 -5.89
C ALA A 10 6.80 8.88 -5.47
N PHE A 11 7.23 8.76 -4.21
CA PHE A 11 8.38 9.52 -3.69
C PHE A 11 9.73 9.14 -4.29
N SER A 12 9.85 7.99 -4.95
CA SER A 12 11.09 7.59 -5.64
C SER A 12 11.23 8.13 -7.06
N TYR A 13 10.39 9.07 -7.48
CA TYR A 13 10.58 9.72 -8.78
C TYR A 13 11.99 10.30 -8.92
N GLY A 14 12.65 10.03 -10.06
CA GLY A 14 14.02 10.46 -10.32
C GLY A 14 15.10 9.71 -9.54
N SER A 15 14.74 8.72 -8.72
CA SER A 15 15.70 7.82 -8.07
C SER A 15 16.36 6.90 -9.11
N SER A 16 17.67 6.76 -9.03
CA SER A 16 18.46 5.90 -9.92
C SER A 16 18.41 4.42 -9.54
N ASP A 17 18.11 4.11 -8.28
CA ASP A 17 18.07 2.75 -7.71
C ASP A 17 16.72 2.39 -7.08
N GLY A 18 15.76 3.34 -7.03
CA GLY A 18 14.47 3.17 -6.38
C GLY A 18 14.52 3.16 -4.84
N ILE A 19 15.72 3.32 -4.26
CA ILE A 19 16.00 3.22 -2.82
C ILE A 19 16.38 4.60 -2.26
N ARG A 20 17.21 5.37 -2.97
CA ARG A 20 17.63 6.70 -2.55
C ARG A 20 16.69 7.74 -3.15
N LEU A 21 16.15 8.60 -2.31
CA LEU A 21 15.31 9.70 -2.75
C LEU A 21 16.11 10.69 -3.60
N ASN A 22 15.49 11.16 -4.69
CA ASN A 22 15.99 12.28 -5.46
C ASN A 22 15.03 13.47 -5.24
N ILE A 23 15.26 14.19 -4.14
CA ILE A 23 14.39 15.29 -3.71
C ILE A 23 14.35 16.41 -4.75
N GLU A 24 15.49 16.70 -5.38
CA GLU A 24 15.58 17.73 -6.42
C GLU A 24 14.71 17.38 -7.64
N ALA A 25 14.82 16.15 -8.16
CA ALA A 25 13.99 15.71 -9.28
C ALA A 25 12.50 15.71 -8.93
N LEU A 26 12.15 15.30 -7.71
CA LEU A 26 10.77 15.32 -7.22
C LEU A 26 10.23 16.76 -7.13
N GLU A 27 11.02 17.70 -6.61
CA GLU A 27 10.63 19.11 -6.54
C GLU A 27 10.48 19.73 -7.95
N ILE A 28 11.43 19.47 -8.85
CA ILE A 28 11.37 19.94 -10.24
C ILE A 28 10.07 19.46 -10.91
N LEU A 29 9.71 18.18 -10.75
CA LEU A 29 8.47 17.63 -11.27
C LEU A 29 7.25 18.38 -10.72
N LEU A 30 7.10 18.41 -9.40
CA LEU A 30 5.90 18.96 -8.75
C LEU A 30 5.75 20.47 -8.98
N LYS A 31 6.86 21.22 -8.90
CA LYS A 31 6.91 22.65 -9.19
C LYS A 31 6.59 22.93 -10.65
N GLY A 32 7.13 22.14 -11.58
CA GLY A 32 6.87 22.27 -13.01
C GLY A 32 5.39 22.10 -13.35
N ILE A 33 4.77 21.03 -12.83
CA ILE A 33 3.33 20.78 -13.02
C ILE A 33 2.50 21.90 -12.40
N ARG A 34 2.85 22.35 -11.19
CA ARG A 34 2.16 23.47 -10.54
C ARG A 34 2.25 24.76 -11.37
N GLY A 35 3.40 25.02 -12.00
CA GLY A 35 3.59 26.15 -12.91
C GLY A 35 2.67 26.10 -14.13
N ILE A 36 2.43 24.91 -14.67
CA ILE A 36 1.54 24.69 -15.84
C ILE A 36 0.07 24.80 -15.43
N LEU A 37 -0.31 24.14 -14.33
CA LEU A 37 -1.70 24.05 -13.89
C LEU A 37 -2.23 25.33 -13.23
N GLY A 38 -1.34 26.18 -12.72
CA GLY A 38 -1.73 27.34 -11.92
C GLY A 38 -2.45 26.95 -10.63
N ARG A 39 -3.33 27.83 -10.14
CA ARG A 39 -4.09 27.61 -8.90
C ARG A 39 -5.38 26.80 -9.10
N ASP A 40 -5.90 26.75 -10.33
CA ASP A 40 -7.18 26.11 -10.64
C ASP A 40 -7.04 24.60 -10.93
N GLY A 41 -5.82 24.12 -11.21
CA GLY A 41 -5.54 22.70 -11.34
C GLY A 41 -5.15 22.06 -10.00
N ARG A 42 -5.51 20.78 -9.84
CA ARG A 42 -5.19 19.99 -8.64
C ARG A 42 -4.19 18.90 -8.94
N ILE A 43 -3.25 18.68 -8.04
CA ILE A 43 -2.20 17.66 -8.15
C ILE A 43 -2.37 16.67 -7.00
N PHE A 44 -2.55 15.39 -7.33
CA PHE A 44 -2.58 14.30 -6.36
C PHE A 44 -1.40 13.36 -6.58
N PHE A 45 -0.59 13.17 -5.53
CA PHE A 45 0.69 12.45 -5.61
C PHE A 45 0.86 11.50 -4.42
N GLY A 46 1.13 10.21 -4.67
CA GLY A 46 1.17 9.21 -3.59
C GLY A 46 -0.22 8.90 -2.99
N THR A 47 -1.26 9.04 -3.81
CA THR A 47 -2.66 8.72 -3.46
C THR A 47 -3.16 7.60 -4.37
N PHE A 48 -4.09 6.75 -3.89
CA PHE A 48 -4.60 5.60 -4.66
C PHE A 48 -5.01 6.00 -6.10
N PRO A 49 -4.63 5.22 -7.15
CA PRO A 49 -3.99 3.89 -7.11
C PRO A 49 -2.46 3.91 -6.96
N SER A 50 -1.88 5.04 -6.57
CA SER A 50 -0.45 5.16 -6.22
C SER A 50 -0.25 5.09 -4.71
N GLU A 51 0.94 4.64 -4.31
CA GLU A 51 1.37 4.60 -2.92
C GLU A 51 2.76 5.21 -2.75
N VAL A 52 3.18 5.38 -1.49
CA VAL A 52 4.55 5.71 -1.11
C VAL A 52 5.11 4.64 -0.18
N ARG A 53 6.43 4.45 -0.26
CA ARG A 53 7.13 3.55 0.67
C ARG A 53 7.27 4.21 2.06
N PRO A 54 7.07 3.49 3.17
CA PRO A 54 7.10 4.08 4.51
C PRO A 54 8.39 4.81 4.90
N GLU A 55 9.55 4.27 4.51
CA GLU A 55 10.87 4.87 4.78
C GLU A 55 11.18 6.12 3.94
N HIS A 56 10.38 6.35 2.90
CA HIS A 56 10.43 7.55 2.08
C HIS A 56 9.51 8.66 2.58
N VAL A 57 8.64 8.38 3.55
CA VAL A 57 7.86 9.42 4.22
C VAL A 57 8.77 10.14 5.21
N ARG A 58 9.27 11.29 4.77
CA ARG A 58 10.22 12.16 5.48
C ARG A 58 9.77 13.62 5.46
N PRO A 59 10.26 14.48 6.38
CA PRO A 59 9.90 15.90 6.41
C PRO A 59 9.99 16.57 5.03
N GLU A 60 11.08 16.34 4.30
CA GLU A 60 11.34 16.97 3.00
C GLU A 60 10.30 16.54 1.95
N THR A 61 9.92 15.26 1.92
CA THR A 61 8.87 14.78 1.00
C THR A 61 7.49 15.32 1.35
N LEU A 62 7.17 15.44 2.64
CA LEU A 62 5.88 15.96 3.09
C LEU A 62 5.77 17.47 2.86
N GLU A 63 6.87 18.21 3.01
CA GLU A 63 6.95 19.62 2.67
C GLU A 63 6.66 19.87 1.18
N LEU A 64 7.20 19.03 0.30
CA LEU A 64 6.87 19.09 -1.13
C LEU A 64 5.40 18.81 -1.40
N ILE A 65 4.81 17.81 -0.75
CA ILE A 65 3.37 17.54 -0.84
C ILE A 65 2.55 18.75 -0.40
N LYS A 66 2.86 19.32 0.76
CA LYS A 66 2.14 20.49 1.31
C LYS A 66 2.29 21.74 0.44
N ARG A 67 3.45 21.90 -0.22
CA ARG A 67 3.75 23.09 -1.03
C ARG A 67 3.11 23.02 -2.42
N TYR A 68 3.07 21.84 -3.04
CA TYR A 68 2.73 21.72 -4.45
C TYR A 68 1.48 20.90 -4.74
N CYS A 69 1.05 20.02 -3.84
CA CYS A 69 -0.05 19.08 -4.07
C CYS A 69 -1.33 19.47 -3.33
N ASP A 70 -2.44 18.92 -3.79
CA ASP A 70 -3.80 19.09 -3.25
C ASP A 70 -4.29 17.78 -2.61
N ASN A 71 -3.36 16.97 -2.11
CA ASN A 71 -3.64 15.71 -1.46
C ASN A 71 -4.61 15.89 -0.29
N ASP A 72 -5.66 15.08 -0.28
CA ASP A 72 -6.56 14.88 0.85
C ASP A 72 -6.03 13.81 1.82
N ASN A 73 -5.24 12.88 1.31
CA ASN A 73 -4.56 11.82 2.05
C ASN A 73 -3.25 11.41 1.35
N ILE A 74 -2.46 10.55 2.01
CA ILE A 74 -1.38 9.76 1.39
C ILE A 74 -1.67 8.28 1.63
N VAL A 75 -1.33 7.44 0.66
CA VAL A 75 -1.39 5.98 0.77
C VAL A 75 0.00 5.42 1.06
N ILE A 76 0.15 4.73 2.18
CA ILE A 76 1.41 4.10 2.61
C ILE A 76 1.32 2.59 2.40
N GLY A 77 2.25 2.03 1.62
CA GLY A 77 2.32 0.60 1.37
C GLY A 77 2.99 -0.18 2.51
N ALA A 78 2.23 -0.56 3.55
CA ALA A 78 2.76 -1.39 4.64
C ALA A 78 2.88 -2.86 4.22
N GLN A 79 1.88 -3.36 3.51
CA GLN A 79 1.71 -4.71 2.97
C GLN A 79 1.50 -5.81 4.02
N SER A 80 2.36 -5.89 5.04
CA SER A 80 2.21 -6.80 6.18
C SER A 80 2.74 -6.15 7.45
N GLY A 81 2.23 -6.56 8.61
CA GLY A 81 2.83 -6.23 9.91
C GLY A 81 3.84 -7.27 10.39
N SER A 82 4.15 -8.30 9.59
CA SER A 82 5.19 -9.28 9.92
C SER A 82 6.51 -8.97 9.21
N GLU A 83 7.56 -8.74 9.99
CA GLU A 83 8.93 -8.57 9.47
C GLU A 83 9.40 -9.77 8.63
N ARG A 84 8.96 -10.98 8.99
CA ARG A 84 9.28 -12.20 8.24
C ARG A 84 8.67 -12.15 6.83
N VAL A 85 7.39 -11.77 6.74
CA VAL A 85 6.67 -11.65 5.47
C VAL A 85 7.23 -10.49 4.64
N LEU A 86 7.52 -9.34 5.26
CA LEU A 86 8.15 -8.20 4.57
C LEU A 86 9.50 -8.59 3.96
N LYS A 87 10.32 -9.34 4.70
CA LYS A 87 11.59 -9.87 4.21
C LYS A 87 11.40 -10.86 3.04
N ALA A 88 10.42 -11.76 3.13
CA ALA A 88 10.10 -12.70 2.05
C ALA A 88 9.67 -11.97 0.76
N LEU A 89 8.91 -10.88 0.91
CA LEU A 89 8.51 -9.99 -0.18
C LEU A 89 9.60 -9.02 -0.65
N ARG A 90 10.81 -9.11 -0.08
CA ARG A 90 11.94 -8.21 -0.36
C ARG A 90 11.60 -6.73 -0.17
N ARG A 91 10.78 -6.41 0.83
CA ARG A 91 10.51 -5.02 1.22
C ARG A 91 11.72 -4.47 1.97
N GLY A 92 12.13 -3.26 1.61
CA GLY A 92 13.26 -2.55 2.24
C GLY A 92 12.89 -1.76 3.50
N HIS A 93 11.62 -1.82 3.94
CA HIS A 93 11.12 -1.15 5.14
C HIS A 93 10.77 -2.15 6.24
N ALA A 94 10.87 -1.68 7.48
CA ALA A 94 10.42 -2.37 8.67
C ALA A 94 9.01 -1.91 9.09
N VAL A 95 8.41 -2.63 10.01
CA VAL A 95 7.12 -2.27 10.63
C VAL A 95 7.19 -0.92 11.34
N GLU A 96 8.33 -0.59 11.95
CA GLU A 96 8.52 0.70 12.61
C GLU A 96 8.54 1.88 11.61
N ASP A 97 8.97 1.66 10.37
CA ASP A 97 8.92 2.69 9.33
C ASP A 97 7.48 3.09 9.02
N VAL A 98 6.55 2.13 9.01
CA VAL A 98 5.11 2.37 8.83
C VAL A 98 4.58 3.24 9.96
N LYS A 99 4.90 2.88 11.21
CA LYS A 99 4.44 3.63 12.39
C LYS A 99 4.98 5.06 12.39
N ARG A 100 6.28 5.23 12.14
CA ARG A 100 6.91 6.55 12.03
C ARG A 100 6.26 7.37 10.92
N ALA A 101 6.04 6.79 9.75
CA ALA A 101 5.45 7.48 8.61
C ALA A 101 4.02 7.96 8.92
N VAL A 102 3.20 7.11 9.55
CA VAL A 102 1.84 7.49 9.99
C VAL A 102 1.87 8.63 11.01
N ARG A 103 2.74 8.55 12.03
CA ARG A 103 2.91 9.62 13.02
C ARG A 103 3.35 10.94 12.37
N LEU A 104 4.33 10.88 11.48
CA LEU A 104 4.85 12.07 10.81
C LEU A 104 3.78 12.73 9.92
N CYS A 105 3.02 11.94 9.15
CA CYS A 105 1.90 12.48 8.38
C CYS A 105 0.85 13.15 9.27
N LYS A 106 0.54 12.57 10.44
CA LYS A 106 -0.36 13.17 11.42
C LYS A 106 0.15 14.54 11.90
N ASP A 107 1.44 14.65 12.23
CA ASP A 107 2.05 15.89 12.68
C ASP A 107 1.99 17.00 11.60
N TYR A 108 2.04 16.61 10.32
CA TYR A 108 1.86 17.52 9.17
C TYR A 108 0.38 17.80 8.81
N GLY A 109 -0.57 17.23 9.56
CA GLY A 109 -2.00 17.35 9.31
C GLY A 109 -2.48 16.63 8.05
N ILE A 110 -1.77 15.58 7.63
CA ILE A 110 -2.08 14.78 6.42
C ILE A 110 -2.78 13.49 6.85
N LYS A 111 -3.95 13.20 6.26
CA LYS A 111 -4.66 11.93 6.49
C LYS A 111 -3.91 10.79 5.83
N VAL A 112 -4.01 9.59 6.40
CA VAL A 112 -3.28 8.42 5.89
C VAL A 112 -4.23 7.25 5.68
N ASN A 113 -4.09 6.62 4.52
CA ASN A 113 -4.55 5.25 4.30
C ASN A 113 -3.32 4.34 4.26
N VAL A 114 -3.39 3.17 4.88
CA VAL A 114 -2.29 2.21 4.93
C VAL A 114 -2.73 0.94 4.21
N ASP A 115 -2.01 0.58 3.15
CA ASP A 115 -2.30 -0.60 2.34
C ASP A 115 -1.76 -1.86 3.03
N PHE A 116 -2.62 -2.86 3.16
CA PHE A 116 -2.31 -4.20 3.67
C PHE A 116 -2.80 -5.25 2.69
N ILE A 117 -2.04 -6.34 2.52
CA ILE A 117 -2.39 -7.45 1.65
C ILE A 117 -2.54 -8.70 2.51
N PHE A 118 -3.75 -9.25 2.57
CA PHE A 118 -4.03 -10.47 3.30
C PHE A 118 -3.85 -11.72 2.43
N GLY A 119 -3.51 -12.85 3.04
CA GLY A 119 -3.37 -14.12 2.33
C GLY A 119 -2.09 -14.19 1.50
N LEU A 120 -1.05 -13.45 1.91
CA LEU A 120 0.25 -13.50 1.26
C LEU A 120 0.81 -14.93 1.31
N PRO A 121 1.61 -15.36 0.31
CA PRO A 121 2.16 -16.70 0.30
C PRO A 121 2.95 -17.01 1.57
N GLU A 122 2.75 -18.22 2.11
CA GLU A 122 3.40 -18.72 3.33
C GLU A 122 3.12 -17.89 4.61
N GLU A 123 2.15 -16.98 4.59
CA GLU A 123 1.71 -16.22 5.75
C GLU A 123 1.06 -17.14 6.81
N THR A 124 1.62 -17.18 8.02
CA THR A 124 1.08 -17.97 9.13
C THR A 124 0.07 -17.17 9.94
N GLU A 125 -0.71 -17.82 10.80
CA GLU A 125 -1.59 -17.12 11.74
C GLU A 125 -0.82 -16.11 12.60
N LYS A 126 0.42 -16.42 13.00
CA LYS A 126 1.26 -15.47 13.74
C LYS A 126 1.53 -14.21 12.93
N ASP A 127 1.87 -14.34 11.65
CA ASP A 127 2.14 -13.18 10.79
C ASP A 127 0.88 -12.33 10.55
N GLN A 128 -0.27 -13.00 10.43
CA GLN A 128 -1.56 -12.31 10.35
C GLN A 128 -1.85 -11.55 11.64
N MET A 129 -1.50 -12.11 12.81
CA MET A 129 -1.67 -11.41 14.08
C MET A 129 -0.71 -10.24 14.28
N ASP A 130 0.54 -10.36 13.81
CA ASP A 130 1.47 -9.23 13.76
C ASP A 130 0.91 -8.12 12.85
N THR A 131 0.27 -8.50 11.74
CA THR A 131 -0.46 -7.58 10.85
C THR A 131 -1.66 -6.90 11.53
N VAL A 132 -2.51 -7.66 12.24
CA VAL A 132 -3.64 -7.10 13.01
C VAL A 132 -3.14 -6.11 14.06
N LYS A 133 -2.05 -6.42 14.76
CA LYS A 133 -1.44 -5.52 15.74
C LYS A 133 -1.04 -4.20 15.08
N LEU A 134 -0.33 -4.25 13.95
CA LEU A 134 0.05 -3.03 13.23
C LEU A 134 -1.19 -2.24 12.74
N MET A 135 -2.22 -2.92 12.24
CA MET A 135 -3.48 -2.30 11.84
C MET A 135 -4.13 -1.52 12.99
N GLN A 136 -4.17 -2.09 14.19
CA GLN A 136 -4.71 -1.42 15.38
C GLN A 136 -3.89 -0.18 15.73
N GLU A 137 -2.57 -0.30 15.78
CA GLU A 137 -1.68 0.82 16.12
C GLU A 137 -1.81 1.98 15.13
N VAL A 138 -1.81 1.72 13.81
CA VAL A 138 -1.96 2.82 12.82
C VAL A 138 -3.33 3.49 12.89
N VAL A 139 -4.38 2.72 13.22
CA VAL A 139 -5.73 3.23 13.42
C VAL A 139 -5.82 4.11 14.68
N GLU A 140 -5.13 3.75 15.76
CA GLU A 140 -5.02 4.58 16.96
C GLU A 140 -4.34 5.94 16.67
N TYR A 141 -3.39 5.95 15.73
CA TYR A 141 -2.79 7.18 15.23
C TYR A 141 -3.67 7.95 14.23
N GLY A 142 -4.87 7.45 13.89
CA GLY A 142 -5.85 8.13 13.04
C GLY A 142 -5.74 7.81 11.55
N ALA A 143 -4.94 6.81 11.18
CA ALA A 143 -4.94 6.28 9.82
C ALA A 143 -6.15 5.34 9.58
N ARG A 144 -6.41 5.04 8.31
CA ARG A 144 -7.37 4.01 7.90
C ARG A 144 -6.63 2.86 7.23
N VAL A 145 -7.12 1.65 7.44
CA VAL A 145 -6.64 0.45 6.76
C VAL A 145 -7.31 0.35 5.40
N HIS A 146 -6.51 0.23 4.35
CA HIS A 146 -6.96 -0.13 3.02
C HIS A 146 -6.55 -1.57 2.75
N ALA A 147 -7.54 -2.45 2.81
CA ALA A 147 -7.35 -3.88 2.76
C ALA A 147 -7.47 -4.43 1.34
N HIS A 148 -6.45 -5.19 0.97
CA HIS A 148 -6.36 -5.97 -0.25
C HIS A 148 -6.20 -7.46 0.07
N TYR A 149 -6.37 -8.30 -0.94
CA TYR A 149 -6.10 -9.73 -0.87
C TYR A 149 -5.09 -10.12 -1.94
N PHE A 150 -4.15 -11.01 -1.59
CA PHE A 150 -3.13 -11.48 -2.51
C PHE A 150 -3.75 -12.15 -3.74
N MET A 151 -3.30 -11.71 -4.91
CA MET A 151 -3.67 -12.29 -6.20
C MET A 151 -2.39 -12.76 -6.91
N PRO A 152 -2.31 -14.02 -7.35
CA PRO A 152 -1.19 -14.52 -8.14
C PRO A 152 -1.29 -13.99 -9.57
N LEU A 153 -0.76 -12.78 -9.79
CA LEU A 153 -0.85 -12.09 -11.07
C LEU A 153 0.18 -12.62 -12.07
N PRO A 154 -0.21 -12.92 -13.33
CA PRO A 154 0.71 -13.36 -14.37
C PRO A 154 1.88 -12.39 -14.58
N GLY A 155 3.07 -12.93 -14.78
CA GLY A 155 4.29 -12.14 -15.01
C GLY A 155 4.91 -11.53 -13.75
N THR A 156 4.32 -11.75 -12.57
CA THR A 156 4.94 -11.38 -11.29
C THR A 156 5.79 -12.53 -10.74
N PRO A 157 6.78 -12.28 -9.87
CA PRO A 157 7.53 -13.35 -9.20
C PRO A 157 6.66 -14.32 -8.38
N LEU A 158 5.45 -13.91 -8.01
CA LEU A 158 4.49 -14.69 -7.24
C LEU A 158 3.33 -15.24 -8.09
N GLN A 159 3.47 -15.25 -9.42
CA GLN A 159 2.41 -15.72 -10.32
C GLN A 159 1.96 -17.17 -10.06
N ASP A 160 2.83 -17.99 -9.46
CA ASP A 160 2.59 -19.41 -9.17
C ASP A 160 2.33 -19.68 -7.69
N ALA A 161 2.32 -18.65 -6.87
CA ALA A 161 2.13 -18.79 -5.45
C ALA A 161 0.66 -19.01 -5.08
N MET A 162 0.45 -19.77 -4.02
CA MET A 162 -0.87 -19.99 -3.42
C MET A 162 -1.12 -18.95 -2.34
N ALA A 163 -2.34 -18.41 -2.31
CA ALA A 163 -2.76 -17.54 -1.21
C ALA A 163 -2.88 -18.35 0.09
N SER A 164 -2.36 -17.81 1.18
CA SER A 164 -2.49 -18.45 2.50
C SER A 164 -3.92 -18.27 3.04
N PRO A 165 -4.46 -19.27 3.76
CA PRO A 165 -5.79 -19.16 4.35
C PRO A 165 -5.83 -18.06 5.41
N LEU A 166 -6.93 -17.29 5.43
CA LEU A 166 -7.14 -16.27 6.46
C LEU A 166 -7.60 -16.92 7.76
N SER A 167 -6.92 -16.61 8.86
CA SER A 167 -7.29 -17.05 10.20
C SER A 167 -8.59 -16.42 10.69
N ASP A 168 -9.31 -17.11 11.57
CA ASP A 168 -10.53 -16.60 12.18
C ASP A 168 -10.28 -15.29 12.95
N LYS A 169 -9.12 -15.17 13.59
CA LYS A 169 -8.73 -13.96 14.33
C LYS A 169 -8.56 -12.75 13.41
N LEU A 170 -7.89 -12.92 12.26
CA LEU A 170 -7.80 -11.86 11.26
C LEU A 170 -9.19 -11.47 10.74
N LEU A 171 -10.02 -12.45 10.40
CA LEU A 171 -11.38 -12.19 9.94
C LEU A 171 -12.24 -11.46 10.98
N GLN A 172 -12.10 -11.80 12.26
CA GLN A 172 -12.75 -11.10 13.36
C GLN A 172 -12.25 -9.65 13.49
N ALA A 173 -10.94 -9.42 13.38
CA ALA A 173 -10.37 -8.06 13.40
C ALA A 173 -10.90 -7.20 12.24
N ILE A 174 -10.96 -7.77 11.03
CA ILE A 174 -11.53 -7.09 9.86
C ILE A 174 -13.01 -6.75 10.09
N LYS A 175 -13.81 -7.71 10.58
CA LYS A 175 -15.22 -7.49 10.91
C LYS A 175 -15.43 -6.40 11.96
N GLY A 176 -14.50 -6.25 12.91
CA GLY A 176 -14.54 -5.19 13.92
C GLY A 176 -14.26 -3.79 13.36
N LEU A 177 -13.35 -3.67 12.38
CA LEU A 177 -12.91 -2.36 11.83
C LEU A 177 -13.75 -1.85 10.64
N LEU A 178 -14.41 -2.75 9.90
CA LEU A 178 -15.30 -2.39 8.79
C LEU A 178 -16.42 -1.41 9.19
N PRO A 179 -17.28 -1.70 10.20
CA PRO A 179 -18.42 -0.84 10.52
C PRO A 179 -17.99 0.53 11.07
N THR A 180 -16.77 0.65 11.60
CA THR A 180 -16.24 1.92 12.11
C THR A 180 -15.67 2.81 10.99
N GLY A 181 -15.64 2.34 9.74
CA GLY A 181 -15.02 3.04 8.61
C GLY A 181 -13.48 3.13 8.67
N ARG A 182 -12.87 2.46 9.66
CA ARG A 182 -11.42 2.43 9.89
C ARG A 182 -10.72 1.40 9.02
N LEU A 183 -11.46 0.45 8.45
CA LEU A 183 -11.02 -0.43 7.38
C LEU A 183 -11.96 -0.30 6.18
N PHE A 184 -11.39 -0.28 4.98
CA PHE A 184 -12.10 -0.35 3.70
C PHE A 184 -11.25 -1.10 2.67
N GLY A 185 -11.76 -1.31 1.46
CA GLY A 185 -11.01 -1.92 0.36
C GLY A 185 -11.76 -3.08 -0.30
N GLN A 186 -11.12 -3.72 -1.28
CA GLN A 186 -11.75 -4.74 -2.12
C GLN A 186 -11.29 -6.18 -1.79
N TRP A 187 -10.62 -6.40 -0.66
CA TRP A 187 -10.05 -7.69 -0.26
C TRP A 187 -11.03 -8.88 -0.43
N ALA A 188 -12.30 -8.74 -0.07
CA ALA A 188 -13.28 -9.82 -0.18
C ALA A 188 -13.57 -10.20 -1.65
N LYS A 189 -13.70 -9.21 -2.52
CA LYS A 189 -13.89 -9.42 -3.97
C LYS A 189 -12.63 -9.97 -4.62
N GLN A 190 -11.46 -9.47 -4.22
CA GLN A 190 -10.15 -9.97 -4.68
C GLN A 190 -9.94 -11.43 -4.26
N ARG A 191 -10.38 -11.82 -3.05
CA ARG A 191 -10.37 -13.21 -2.60
C ARG A 191 -11.24 -14.11 -3.47
N GLU A 192 -12.49 -13.74 -3.70
CA GLU A 192 -13.41 -14.50 -4.58
C GLU A 192 -12.83 -14.63 -6.00
N PHE A 193 -12.25 -13.54 -6.53
CA PHE A 193 -11.60 -13.55 -7.83
C PHE A 193 -10.37 -14.46 -7.86
N THR A 194 -9.57 -14.48 -6.80
CA THR A 194 -8.40 -15.36 -6.67
C THR A 194 -8.79 -16.83 -6.67
N GLU A 195 -9.84 -17.20 -5.93
CA GLU A 195 -10.37 -18.56 -5.89
C GLU A 195 -10.84 -19.01 -7.30
N LYS A 196 -11.53 -18.13 -8.03
CA LYS A 196 -11.93 -18.37 -9.43
C LYS A 196 -10.72 -18.51 -10.37
N LEU A 197 -9.72 -17.64 -10.22
CA LEU A 197 -8.50 -17.65 -11.03
C LEU A 197 -7.73 -18.97 -10.85
N LEU A 198 -7.53 -19.41 -9.61
CA LEU A 198 -6.82 -20.64 -9.29
C LEU A 198 -7.56 -21.87 -9.83
N LYS A 199 -8.88 -21.93 -9.68
CA LYS A 199 -9.70 -23.03 -10.24
C LYS A 199 -9.55 -23.12 -11.76
N ARG A 200 -9.64 -21.99 -12.46
CA ARG A 200 -9.53 -21.95 -13.93
C ARG A 200 -8.12 -22.33 -14.39
N ARG A 201 -7.09 -21.91 -13.65
CA ARG A 201 -5.70 -22.28 -13.94
C ARG A 201 -5.50 -23.80 -13.87
N SER A 202 -6.02 -24.45 -12.83
CA SER A 202 -5.92 -25.92 -12.71
C SER A 202 -6.61 -26.64 -13.88
N GLN A 203 -7.77 -26.15 -14.31
CA GLN A 203 -8.49 -26.69 -15.48
C GLN A 203 -7.69 -26.53 -16.78
N TYR A 204 -7.14 -25.33 -17.02
CA TYR A 204 -6.33 -25.09 -18.22
C TYR A 204 -5.10 -25.99 -18.28
N VAL A 205 -4.39 -26.17 -17.16
CA VAL A 205 -3.22 -27.07 -17.12
C VAL A 205 -3.61 -28.52 -17.41
N SER A 206 -4.75 -29.00 -16.89
CA SER A 206 -5.24 -30.34 -17.23
C SER A 206 -5.66 -30.49 -18.69
N GLU A 207 -6.24 -29.45 -19.30
CA GLU A 207 -6.69 -29.47 -20.70
C GLU A 207 -5.53 -29.40 -21.72
N THR A 208 -4.37 -28.85 -21.33
CA THR A 208 -3.19 -28.70 -22.19
C THR A 208 -2.10 -29.75 -21.95
N ALA A 209 -2.31 -30.68 -21.01
CA ALA A 209 -1.37 -31.75 -20.69
C ALA A 209 -1.60 -33.03 -21.53
N ASP A 210 -2.66 -33.04 -22.35
CA ASP A 210 -2.98 -34.04 -23.39
C ASP A 210 -2.63 -33.52 -24.79
#